data_AF-A0A7W1TV00-F1
#
_entry.id   AF-A0A7W1TV00-F1
#
_cell.length_a   1.000
_cell.length_b   1.000
_cell.length_c   1.000
_cell.angle_alpha   90.00
_cell.angle_beta   90.00
_cell.angle_gamma   90.00
#
_symmetry.space_group_name_H-M   'P 1'
#
loop_
_entity.id
_entity.type
_entity.pdbx_description
1 polymer ?
#
loop_
_entity_poly.entity_id
_entity_poly.type
_entity_poly.pdbx_seq_one_letter_code
_entity_poly.pdbx_strand_id
1 'polypeptide(L)'
;LQAVEWSGRRCVPVAMRDTDLGWTTKIVALTGGPVRSLSDLRGRTLALGSRDSGHAAILPVHFLAEQGLQKGADYKTVRFNTDMGKHGDTGTSEVEVLRAVLDGRADAGAIGSPFWSSLQEGKLVPAGALTEVWSSPPYSHCMFTARPGLEPELARRFATALYAMTFDNSDHRAILEAEGLRKWLPADTAGYDALRAACERQGFFTPPRTADTQESN
;
A
#
# COMPACT_ATOMS: atom_id res chain seq x y z
N LEU A 1 0.54 7.12 9.06
CA LEU A 1 -0.79 7.62 9.51
C LEU A 1 -1.18 7.17 10.91
N GLN A 2 -1.20 5.87 11.22
CA GLN A 2 -1.58 5.40 12.57
C GLN A 2 -0.74 6.05 13.68
N ALA A 3 0.59 6.10 13.51
CA ALA A 3 1.48 6.81 14.44
C ALA A 3 1.15 8.31 14.60
N VAL A 4 0.67 8.96 13.53
CA VAL A 4 0.24 10.37 13.58
C VAL A 4 -1.01 10.50 14.44
N GLU A 5 -2.02 9.65 14.25
CA GLU A 5 -3.24 9.70 15.06
C GLU A 5 -2.97 9.37 16.53
N TRP A 6 -2.25 8.28 16.80
CA TRP A 6 -1.98 7.84 18.18
C TRP A 6 -1.05 8.77 18.96
N SER A 7 -0.26 9.59 18.27
CA SER A 7 0.55 10.61 18.91
C SER A 7 -0.20 11.91 19.20
N GLY A 8 -1.48 12.04 18.81
CA GLY A 8 -2.19 13.32 18.83
C GLY A 8 -1.61 14.31 17.81
N ARG A 9 -1.20 13.80 16.63
CA ARG A 9 -0.60 14.54 15.52
C ARG A 9 0.72 15.24 15.85
N ARG A 10 1.49 14.66 16.77
CA ARG A 10 2.81 15.18 17.19
C ARG A 10 4.00 14.55 16.44
N CYS A 11 3.75 13.52 15.64
CA CYS A 11 4.75 13.01 14.70
C CYS A 11 5.03 14.03 13.60
N VAL A 12 6.29 14.15 13.18
CA VAL A 12 6.72 15.12 12.16
C VAL A 12 7.15 14.38 10.90
N PRO A 13 6.54 14.64 9.72
CA PRO A 13 7.01 14.11 8.45
C PRO A 13 8.43 14.62 8.13
N VAL A 14 9.29 13.76 7.60
CA VAL A 14 10.71 14.09 7.40
C VAL A 14 11.07 14.12 5.92
N ALA A 15 11.01 12.97 5.24
CA ALA A 15 11.38 12.85 3.82
C ALA A 15 10.64 11.68 3.19
N MET A 16 10.54 11.66 1.87
CA MET A 16 10.00 10.54 1.12
C MET A 16 10.81 10.30 -0.16
N ARG A 17 10.63 9.14 -0.78
CA ARG A 17 11.28 8.82 -2.06
C ARG A 17 10.53 9.50 -3.20
N ASP A 18 11.22 9.80 -4.29
CA ASP A 18 10.56 10.24 -5.52
C ASP A 18 9.61 9.19 -6.10
N THR A 19 9.89 7.91 -5.83
CA THR A 19 9.04 6.77 -6.22
C THR A 19 7.84 6.54 -5.31
N ASP A 20 7.74 7.22 -4.16
CA ASP A 20 6.55 7.16 -3.28
C ASP A 20 5.43 8.09 -3.74
N LEU A 21 5.67 8.94 -4.74
CA LEU A 21 4.68 9.81 -5.35
C LEU A 21 3.99 9.12 -6.52
N GLY A 22 2.70 9.39 -6.70
CA GLY A 22 1.96 8.89 -7.86
C GLY A 22 1.69 7.39 -7.85
N TRP A 23 1.81 6.72 -6.69
CA TRP A 23 1.47 5.31 -6.57
C TRP A 23 0.00 5.08 -6.88
N THR A 24 -0.31 3.94 -7.50
CA THR A 24 -1.69 3.54 -7.75
C THR A 24 -1.91 2.09 -7.34
N THR A 25 -3.14 1.80 -6.97
CA THR A 25 -3.64 0.44 -6.80
C THR A 25 -4.17 -0.04 -8.15
N LYS A 26 -3.81 -1.25 -8.53
CA LYS A 26 -4.29 -1.94 -9.73
C LYS A 26 -5.20 -3.08 -9.33
N ILE A 27 -6.36 -3.16 -9.97
CA ILE A 27 -7.18 -4.37 -9.98
C ILE A 27 -6.82 -5.13 -11.26
N VAL A 28 -6.35 -6.36 -11.11
CA VAL A 28 -5.94 -7.23 -12.21
C VAL A 28 -6.78 -8.50 -12.24
N ALA A 29 -6.98 -9.06 -13.42
CA ALA A 29 -7.69 -10.31 -13.62
C ALA A 29 -7.04 -11.13 -14.74
N LEU A 30 -7.44 -12.40 -14.87
CA LEU A 30 -6.98 -13.27 -15.95
C LEU A 30 -7.41 -12.69 -17.32
N THR A 31 -6.48 -12.60 -18.26
CA THR A 31 -6.78 -12.13 -19.61
C THR A 31 -7.79 -13.05 -20.29
N GLY A 32 -8.81 -12.45 -20.93
CA GLY A 32 -9.91 -13.19 -21.55
C GLY A 32 -10.92 -13.78 -20.56
N GLY A 33 -10.65 -13.66 -19.26
CA GLY A 33 -11.51 -14.15 -18.19
C GLY A 33 -12.81 -13.37 -18.01
N PRO A 34 -13.57 -13.74 -16.95
CA PRO A 34 -14.91 -13.22 -16.71
C PRO A 34 -14.96 -11.82 -16.10
N VAL A 35 -13.83 -11.25 -15.66
CA VAL A 35 -13.73 -9.90 -15.08
C VAL A 35 -13.02 -8.99 -16.07
N ARG A 36 -13.74 -8.04 -16.65
CA ARG A 36 -13.20 -7.08 -17.64
C ARG A 36 -13.40 -5.63 -17.22
N SER A 37 -14.24 -5.41 -16.21
CA SER A 37 -14.57 -4.11 -15.65
C SER A 37 -14.84 -4.24 -14.15
N LEU A 38 -14.87 -3.13 -13.41
CA LEU A 38 -15.21 -3.15 -11.99
C LEU A 38 -16.62 -3.71 -11.72
N SER A 39 -17.59 -3.46 -12.60
CA SER A 39 -18.95 -4.01 -12.46
C SER A 39 -18.98 -5.53 -12.46
N ASP A 40 -18.02 -6.16 -13.15
CA ASP A 40 -17.90 -7.61 -13.15
C ASP A 40 -17.44 -8.16 -11.80
N LEU A 41 -16.98 -7.35 -10.85
CA LEU A 41 -16.65 -7.87 -9.51
C LEU A 41 -17.89 -8.31 -8.71
N ARG A 42 -19.11 -7.93 -9.12
CA ARG A 42 -20.33 -8.36 -8.42
C ARG A 42 -20.48 -9.88 -8.45
N GLY A 43 -20.75 -10.46 -7.28
CA GLY A 43 -20.84 -11.90 -7.04
C GLY A 43 -19.50 -12.64 -7.03
N ARG A 44 -18.37 -11.94 -7.26
CA ARG A 44 -17.04 -12.55 -7.46
C ARG A 44 -16.13 -12.37 -6.25
N THR A 45 -14.97 -13.02 -6.30
CA THR A 45 -13.96 -13.00 -5.23
C THR A 45 -12.75 -12.16 -5.65
N LEU A 46 -12.44 -11.14 -4.86
CA LEU A 46 -11.24 -10.31 -4.99
C LEU A 46 -10.15 -10.78 -4.01
N ALA A 47 -8.99 -11.14 -4.53
CA ALA A 47 -7.80 -11.39 -3.75
C ALA A 47 -7.17 -10.05 -3.29
N LEU A 48 -6.87 -9.97 -2.00
CA LEU A 48 -6.21 -8.84 -1.36
C LEU A 48 -4.93 -9.31 -0.67
N GLY A 49 -3.96 -8.41 -0.61
CA GLY A 49 -2.72 -8.62 0.12
C GLY A 49 -2.90 -8.55 1.64
N SER A 50 -1.79 -8.32 2.34
CA SER A 50 -1.75 -8.22 3.79
C SER A 50 -2.69 -7.15 4.32
N ARG A 51 -3.37 -7.43 5.43
CA ARG A 51 -4.41 -6.55 6.00
C ARG A 51 -3.93 -5.11 6.23
N ASP A 52 -2.67 -4.90 6.56
CA ASP A 52 -2.05 -3.60 6.80
C ASP A 52 -1.42 -2.97 5.55
N SER A 53 -1.54 -3.61 4.38
CA SER A 53 -1.09 -3.05 3.10
C SER A 53 -2.03 -1.95 2.62
N GLY A 54 -1.49 -0.74 2.49
CA GLY A 54 -2.21 0.40 1.92
C GLY A 54 -2.72 0.10 0.51
N HIS A 55 -1.82 -0.31 -0.39
CA HIS A 55 -2.09 -0.51 -1.82
C HIS A 55 -2.77 -1.82 -2.17
N ALA A 56 -2.54 -2.90 -1.42
CA ALA A 56 -3.06 -4.23 -1.78
C ALA A 56 -4.27 -4.66 -0.95
N ALA A 57 -4.67 -3.91 0.10
CA ALA A 57 -5.80 -4.30 0.96
C ALA A 57 -6.70 -3.14 1.41
N ILE A 58 -6.13 -2.02 1.86
CA ILE A 58 -6.90 -0.92 2.46
C ILE A 58 -7.54 -0.03 1.39
N LEU A 59 -6.73 0.54 0.50
CA LEU A 59 -7.16 1.42 -0.58
C LEU A 59 -8.03 0.73 -1.64
N PRO A 60 -7.75 -0.51 -2.10
CA PRO A 60 -8.62 -1.16 -3.07
C PRO A 60 -10.07 -1.29 -2.58
N VAL A 61 -10.26 -1.67 -1.31
CA VAL A 61 -11.61 -1.76 -0.71
C VAL A 61 -12.25 -0.38 -0.59
N HIS A 62 -11.47 0.64 -0.24
CA HIS A 62 -11.97 2.00 -0.19
C HIS A 62 -12.47 2.48 -1.56
N PHE A 63 -11.64 2.36 -2.60
CA PHE A 63 -11.99 2.87 -3.92
C PHE A 63 -13.15 2.09 -4.55
N LEU A 64 -13.23 0.77 -4.34
CA LEU A 64 -14.39 -0.01 -4.79
C LEU A 64 -15.68 0.47 -4.12
N ALA A 65 -15.64 0.82 -2.83
CA ALA A 65 -16.80 1.38 -2.14
C ALA A 65 -17.23 2.74 -2.72
N GLU A 66 -16.29 3.61 -3.12
CA GLU A 66 -16.59 4.87 -3.81
C GLU A 66 -17.24 4.64 -5.19
N GLN A 67 -16.91 3.51 -5.84
CA GLN A 67 -17.52 3.08 -7.09
C GLN A 67 -18.85 2.32 -6.88
N GLY A 68 -19.40 2.31 -5.66
CA GLY A 68 -20.66 1.64 -5.34
C GLY A 68 -20.59 0.11 -5.33
N LEU A 69 -19.40 -0.45 -5.08
CA LEU A 69 -19.17 -1.87 -4.85
C LEU A 69 -18.80 -2.10 -3.38
N GLN A 70 -19.74 -2.67 -2.63
CA GLN A 70 -19.59 -2.88 -1.20
C GLN A 70 -19.05 -4.28 -0.90
N LYS A 71 -17.91 -4.35 -0.22
CA LYS A 71 -17.32 -5.61 0.24
C LYS A 71 -18.33 -6.36 1.13
N GLY A 72 -18.52 -7.64 0.86
CA GLY A 72 -19.42 -8.54 1.61
C GLY A 72 -20.87 -8.53 1.11
N ALA A 73 -21.32 -7.44 0.47
CA ALA A 73 -22.64 -7.37 -0.17
C ALA A 73 -22.54 -7.67 -1.67
N ASP A 74 -21.62 -6.98 -2.36
CA ASP A 74 -21.45 -7.08 -3.80
C ASP A 74 -20.35 -8.07 -4.20
N TYR A 75 -19.27 -8.17 -3.43
CA TYR A 75 -18.16 -9.07 -3.74
C TYR A 75 -17.53 -9.64 -2.47
N LYS A 76 -16.88 -10.80 -2.57
CA LYS A 76 -16.16 -11.45 -1.47
C LYS A 76 -14.67 -11.14 -1.56
N THR A 77 -13.95 -11.32 -0.46
CA THR A 77 -12.48 -11.18 -0.46
C THR A 77 -11.80 -12.39 0.13
N VAL A 78 -10.71 -12.82 -0.49
CA VAL A 78 -9.68 -13.66 0.14
C VAL A 78 -8.48 -12.79 0.48
N ARG A 79 -7.81 -13.07 1.60
CA ARG A 79 -6.66 -12.27 2.08
C ARG A 79 -5.45 -13.14 2.30
N PHE A 80 -4.29 -12.63 1.94
CA PHE A 80 -3.00 -13.25 2.17
C PHE A 80 -2.21 -12.39 3.14
N ASN A 81 -2.30 -12.70 4.43
CA ASN A 81 -1.57 -11.96 5.46
C ASN A 81 -0.16 -12.53 5.58
N THR A 82 0.81 -11.82 5.03
CA THR A 82 2.25 -12.11 5.15
C THR A 82 2.97 -10.88 5.72
N ASP A 83 3.92 -11.07 6.63
CA ASP A 83 4.72 -9.97 7.17
C ASP A 83 3.91 -8.82 7.84
N MET A 84 2.79 -9.15 8.47
CA MET A 84 1.95 -8.19 9.20
C MET A 84 2.77 -7.36 10.20
N GLY A 85 2.54 -6.04 10.23
CA GLY A 85 3.23 -5.09 11.11
C GLY A 85 4.38 -4.33 10.44
N LYS A 86 4.74 -4.69 9.19
CA LYS A 86 5.71 -3.91 8.40
C LYS A 86 5.08 -2.71 7.68
N HIS A 87 3.74 -2.59 7.66
CA HIS A 87 2.97 -1.46 7.09
C HIS A 87 3.30 -1.10 5.62
N GLY A 88 4.10 -1.94 4.96
CA GLY A 88 4.40 -2.00 3.54
C GLY A 88 4.59 -3.46 3.21
N ASP A 89 3.83 -3.95 2.22
CA ASP A 89 3.97 -5.33 1.76
C ASP A 89 5.36 -5.52 1.15
N THR A 90 6.04 -6.59 1.54
CA THR A 90 7.37 -6.99 1.02
C THR A 90 7.26 -7.62 -0.38
N GLY A 91 6.22 -7.29 -1.13
CA GLY A 91 5.81 -7.93 -2.39
C GLY A 91 5.32 -9.38 -2.24
N THR A 92 5.48 -9.99 -1.06
CA THR A 92 5.12 -11.40 -0.83
C THR A 92 3.60 -11.59 -0.88
N SER A 93 2.82 -10.67 -0.31
CA SER A 93 1.37 -10.81 -0.34
C SER A 93 0.79 -10.57 -1.74
N GLU A 94 1.41 -9.68 -2.52
CA GLU A 94 1.08 -9.46 -3.94
C GLU A 94 1.37 -10.69 -4.82
N VAL A 95 2.44 -11.44 -4.53
CA VAL A 95 2.70 -12.73 -5.19
C VAL A 95 1.59 -13.75 -4.88
N GLU A 96 1.12 -13.82 -3.63
CA GLU A 96 0.01 -14.71 -3.25
C GLU A 96 -1.33 -14.29 -3.87
N VAL A 97 -1.60 -12.98 -3.94
CA VAL A 97 -2.74 -12.42 -4.68
C VAL A 97 -2.72 -12.89 -6.13
N LEU A 98 -1.56 -12.73 -6.79
CA LEU A 98 -1.37 -13.14 -8.16
C LEU A 98 -1.60 -14.65 -8.36
N ARG A 99 -0.99 -15.49 -7.51
CA ARG A 99 -1.20 -16.95 -7.53
C ARG A 99 -2.68 -17.28 -7.41
N ALA A 100 -3.40 -16.65 -6.49
CA ALA A 100 -4.83 -16.90 -6.32
C ALA A 100 -5.64 -16.59 -7.59
N VAL A 101 -5.29 -15.55 -8.34
CA VAL A 101 -5.93 -15.22 -9.62
C VAL A 101 -5.58 -16.24 -10.70
N LEU A 102 -4.30 -16.61 -10.82
CA LEU A 102 -3.83 -17.57 -11.83
C LEU A 102 -4.39 -18.98 -11.59
N ASP A 103 -4.53 -19.39 -10.32
CA ASP A 103 -5.09 -20.68 -9.92
C ASP A 103 -6.63 -20.73 -9.99
N GLY A 104 -7.30 -19.61 -10.28
CA GLY A 104 -8.76 -19.51 -10.25
C GLY A 104 -9.37 -19.55 -8.84
N ARG A 105 -8.56 -19.38 -7.78
CA ARG A 105 -9.05 -19.24 -6.39
C ARG A 105 -9.67 -17.86 -6.12
N ALA A 106 -9.34 -16.86 -6.94
CA ALA A 106 -9.95 -15.54 -6.98
C ALA A 106 -10.18 -15.11 -8.42
N ASP A 107 -11.21 -14.31 -8.66
CA ASP A 107 -11.57 -13.83 -9.99
C ASP A 107 -10.75 -12.59 -10.40
N ALA A 108 -10.28 -11.83 -9.41
CA ALA A 108 -9.43 -10.66 -9.59
C ALA A 108 -8.51 -10.48 -8.36
N GLY A 109 -7.48 -9.66 -8.48
CA GLY A 109 -6.53 -9.36 -7.43
C GLY A 109 -6.18 -7.88 -7.35
N ALA A 110 -5.88 -7.39 -6.15
CA ALA A 110 -5.40 -6.02 -5.94
C ALA A 110 -3.89 -6.00 -5.67
N ILE A 111 -3.14 -5.23 -6.47
CA ILE A 111 -1.68 -5.08 -6.38
C ILE A 111 -1.28 -3.61 -6.57
N GLY A 112 -0.04 -3.25 -6.27
CA GLY A 112 0.51 -1.91 -6.47
C GLY A 112 1.09 -1.72 -7.87
N SER A 113 1.15 -0.46 -8.32
CA SER A 113 1.70 -0.13 -9.63
C SER A 113 3.14 -0.60 -9.88
N PRO A 114 4.09 -0.53 -8.92
CA PRO A 114 5.45 -1.04 -9.19
C PRO A 114 5.46 -2.55 -9.41
N PHE A 115 4.66 -3.30 -8.64
CA PHE A 115 4.55 -4.74 -8.82
C PHE A 115 3.93 -5.05 -10.19
N TRP A 116 2.86 -4.37 -10.57
CA TRP A 116 2.26 -4.50 -11.89
C TRP A 116 3.25 -4.21 -13.03
N SER A 117 4.02 -3.13 -12.96
CA SER A 117 5.05 -2.83 -13.96
C SER A 117 6.08 -3.97 -14.08
N SER A 118 6.50 -4.57 -12.96
CA SER A 118 7.41 -5.72 -12.98
C SER A 118 6.80 -6.96 -13.64
N LEU A 119 5.48 -7.16 -13.53
CA LEU A 119 4.77 -8.24 -14.21
C LEU A 119 4.69 -8.00 -15.72
N GLN A 120 4.48 -6.75 -16.14
CA GLN A 120 4.45 -6.38 -17.56
C GLN A 120 5.79 -6.57 -18.26
N GLU A 121 6.90 -6.42 -17.52
CA GLU A 121 8.25 -6.74 -17.99
C GLU A 121 8.52 -8.26 -18.10
N GLY A 122 7.56 -9.11 -17.75
CA GLY A 122 7.64 -10.57 -17.91
C GLY A 122 8.50 -11.28 -16.85
N LYS A 123 8.78 -10.64 -15.71
CA LYS A 123 9.70 -11.18 -14.70
C LYS A 123 9.15 -12.37 -13.90
N LEU A 124 7.83 -12.43 -13.69
CA LEU A 124 7.19 -13.45 -12.84
C LEU A 124 6.13 -14.29 -13.56
N VAL A 125 5.49 -13.74 -14.59
CA VAL A 125 4.40 -14.38 -15.33
C VAL A 125 4.58 -14.08 -16.82
N PRO A 126 4.26 -15.01 -17.73
CA PRO A 126 4.24 -14.72 -19.16
C PRO A 126 3.42 -13.47 -19.48
N ALA A 127 3.99 -12.61 -20.33
CA ALA A 127 3.31 -11.40 -20.77
C ALA A 127 1.92 -11.73 -21.36
N GLY A 128 0.91 -10.97 -20.96
CA GLY A 128 -0.46 -11.13 -21.43
C GLY A 128 -1.31 -12.17 -20.67
N ALA A 129 -0.77 -12.85 -19.65
CA ALA A 129 -1.59 -13.75 -18.81
C ALA A 129 -2.64 -12.99 -17.97
N LEU A 130 -2.34 -11.74 -17.59
CA LEU A 130 -3.22 -10.88 -16.83
C LEU A 130 -3.51 -9.59 -17.58
N THR A 131 -4.65 -8.99 -17.27
CA THR A 131 -5.03 -7.64 -17.72
C THR A 131 -5.26 -6.73 -16.52
N GLU A 132 -4.90 -5.46 -16.67
CA GLU A 132 -5.39 -4.39 -15.79
C GLU A 132 -6.87 -4.20 -16.07
N VAL A 133 -7.71 -4.33 -15.03
CA VAL A 133 -9.16 -4.08 -15.07
C VAL A 133 -9.44 -2.63 -14.70
N TRP A 134 -8.68 -2.10 -13.74
CA TRP A 134 -8.85 -0.75 -13.23
C TRP A 134 -7.61 -0.26 -12.49
N SER A 135 -7.43 1.06 -12.48
CA SER A 135 -6.38 1.77 -11.73
C SER A 135 -6.99 2.85 -10.86
N SER A 136 -6.48 2.98 -9.63
CA SER A 136 -6.88 4.07 -8.75
C SER A 136 -6.36 5.43 -9.19
N PRO A 137 -6.95 6.52 -8.66
CA PRO A 137 -6.27 7.79 -8.57
C PRO A 137 -4.92 7.64 -7.85
N PRO A 138 -3.94 8.53 -8.13
CA PRO A 138 -2.63 8.49 -7.50
C PRO A 138 -2.70 8.85 -6.00
N TYR A 139 -1.80 8.27 -5.22
CA TYR A 139 -1.61 8.57 -3.79
C TYR A 139 -0.12 8.47 -3.40
N SER A 140 0.21 8.93 -2.19
CA SER A 140 1.54 8.80 -1.59
C SER A 140 1.67 7.48 -0.82
N HIS A 141 2.85 6.84 -0.90
CA HIS A 141 3.07 5.51 -0.30
C HIS A 141 3.86 5.53 1.02
N CYS A 142 5.20 5.55 0.98
CA CYS A 142 6.03 5.61 2.18
C CYS A 142 6.60 7.00 2.44
N MET A 143 6.97 7.23 3.71
CA MET A 143 7.75 8.38 4.12
C MET A 143 8.45 8.11 5.46
N PHE A 144 9.59 8.76 5.68
CA PHE A 144 10.18 8.87 7.01
C PHE A 144 9.35 9.84 7.87
N THR A 145 9.09 9.43 9.11
CA THR A 145 8.36 10.21 10.10
C THR A 145 9.10 10.17 11.42
N ALA A 146 9.36 11.33 12.00
CA ALA A 146 9.94 11.47 13.33
C ALA A 146 8.88 11.24 14.41
N ARG A 147 9.24 10.45 15.43
CA ARG A 147 8.43 10.25 16.63
C ARG A 147 8.34 11.51 17.48
N PRO A 148 7.30 11.67 18.31
CA PRO A 148 7.23 12.77 19.27
C PRO A 148 8.43 12.76 20.22
N GLY A 149 8.98 13.94 20.50
CA GLY A 149 10.13 14.12 21.39
C GLY A 149 11.49 13.85 20.76
N LEU A 150 11.56 13.50 19.46
CA LEU A 150 12.83 13.55 18.73
C LEU A 150 13.32 15.00 18.67
N GLU A 151 14.61 15.21 18.93
CA GLU A 151 15.21 16.53 18.90
C GLU A 151 15.11 17.13 17.47
N PRO A 152 14.56 18.33 17.29
CA PRO A 152 14.29 18.89 15.96
C PRO A 152 15.54 19.04 15.07
N GLU A 153 16.68 19.40 15.65
CA GLU A 153 17.95 19.54 14.92
C GLU A 153 18.44 18.19 14.39
N LEU A 154 18.27 17.10 15.15
CA LEU A 154 18.59 15.75 14.69
C LEU A 154 17.71 15.33 13.50
N ALA A 155 16.40 15.61 13.54
CA ALA A 155 15.51 15.35 12.41
C ALA A 155 15.92 16.15 11.16
N ARG A 156 16.29 17.43 11.35
CA ARG A 156 16.75 18.33 10.28
C ARG A 156 18.07 17.86 9.68
N ARG A 157 19.03 17.44 10.50
CA ARG A 157 20.32 16.90 10.05
C ARG A 157 20.14 15.62 9.25
N PHE A 158 19.26 14.72 9.70
CA PHE A 158 18.92 13.50 8.96
C PHE A 158 18.30 13.83 7.59
N ALA A 159 17.29 14.71 7.55
CA ALA A 159 16.68 15.14 6.28
C ALA A 159 17.71 15.79 5.33
N THR A 160 18.58 16.65 5.88
CA THR A 160 19.65 17.30 5.11
C THR A 160 20.62 16.28 4.51
N ALA A 161 20.99 15.23 5.26
CA ALA A 161 21.83 14.16 4.76
C ALA A 161 21.16 13.37 3.62
N LEU A 162 19.86 13.08 3.73
CA LEU A 162 19.10 12.45 2.65
C LEU A 162 19.07 13.33 1.39
N TYR A 163 18.77 14.61 1.51
CA TYR A 163 18.67 15.51 0.36
C TYR A 163 20.02 15.82 -0.31
N ALA A 164 21.13 15.62 0.40
CA ALA A 164 22.47 15.76 -0.17
C ALA A 164 22.88 14.55 -1.04
N MET A 165 22.14 13.43 -0.97
CA MET A 165 22.43 12.27 -1.81
C MET A 165 22.13 12.56 -3.28
N THR A 166 23.02 12.09 -4.16
CA THR A 166 22.91 12.26 -5.61
C THR A 166 23.18 10.94 -6.32
N PHE A 167 22.47 10.68 -7.42
CA PHE A 167 22.62 9.42 -8.16
C PHE A 167 23.97 9.28 -8.87
N ASP A 168 24.69 10.39 -9.06
CA ASP A 168 25.99 10.42 -9.74
C ASP A 168 27.17 10.04 -8.84
N ASN A 169 26.99 10.09 -7.51
CA ASN A 169 27.97 9.60 -6.55
C ASN A 169 27.76 8.08 -6.36
N SER A 170 28.81 7.27 -6.53
CA SER A 170 28.75 5.81 -6.44
C SER A 170 28.31 5.29 -5.06
N ASP A 171 28.76 5.95 -3.99
CA ASP A 171 28.45 5.54 -2.62
C ASP A 171 26.99 5.86 -2.28
N HIS A 172 26.49 6.99 -2.77
CA HIS A 172 25.07 7.35 -2.67
C HIS A 172 24.20 6.44 -3.54
N ARG A 173 24.62 6.13 -4.76
CA ARG A 173 23.86 5.33 -5.71
C ARG A 173 23.47 3.98 -5.13
N ALA A 174 24.40 3.28 -4.47
CA ALA A 174 24.10 1.99 -3.85
C ALA A 174 22.94 2.07 -2.83
N ILE A 175 22.89 3.15 -2.05
CA ILE A 175 21.81 3.40 -1.08
C ILE A 175 20.50 3.73 -1.81
N LEU A 176 20.54 4.61 -2.81
CA LEU A 176 19.38 5.03 -3.58
C LEU A 176 18.76 3.86 -4.35
N GLU A 177 19.58 2.99 -4.95
CA GLU A 177 19.12 1.78 -5.64
C GLU A 177 18.52 0.77 -4.67
N ALA A 178 19.14 0.55 -3.51
CA ALA A 178 18.61 -0.36 -2.48
C ALA A 178 17.23 0.09 -1.97
N GLU A 179 17.02 1.39 -1.83
CA GLU A 179 15.75 1.98 -1.42
C GLU A 179 14.78 2.20 -2.60
N GLY A 180 15.18 1.89 -3.83
CA GLY A 180 14.37 1.93 -5.03
C GLY A 180 13.98 3.36 -5.48
N LEU A 181 14.90 4.31 -5.38
CA LEU A 181 14.67 5.73 -5.69
C LEU A 181 15.82 6.36 -6.49
N ARG A 182 15.60 7.56 -7.04
CA ARG A 182 16.69 8.37 -7.63
C ARG A 182 17.05 9.60 -6.83
N LYS A 183 16.10 10.15 -6.07
CA LYS A 183 16.32 11.31 -5.20
C LYS A 183 15.35 11.32 -4.02
N TRP A 184 15.85 11.75 -2.87
CA TRP A 184 15.01 12.04 -1.72
C TRP A 184 14.28 13.37 -1.91
N LEU A 185 13.05 13.45 -1.44
CA LEU A 185 12.20 14.62 -1.52
C LEU A 185 11.76 15.07 -0.13
N PRO A 186 11.45 16.37 0.05
CA PRO A 186 10.66 16.84 1.17
C PRO A 186 9.39 16.00 1.33
N ALA A 187 9.04 15.72 2.57
CA ALA A 187 7.80 15.03 2.88
C ALA A 187 6.59 15.82 2.36
N ASP A 188 5.74 15.17 1.56
CA ASP A 188 4.42 15.68 1.16
C ASP A 188 3.33 14.81 1.78
N THR A 189 2.45 15.44 2.55
CA THR A 189 1.34 14.76 3.22
C THR A 189 0.02 14.80 2.44
N ALA A 190 -0.08 15.61 1.39
CA ALA A 190 -1.34 15.81 0.65
C ALA A 190 -1.82 14.51 -0.03
N GLY A 191 -0.90 13.66 -0.51
CA GLY A 191 -1.25 12.40 -1.17
C GLY A 191 -1.76 11.29 -0.23
N TYR A 192 -1.96 11.55 1.06
CA TYR A 192 -2.41 10.53 2.03
C TYR A 192 -3.90 10.61 2.39
N ASP A 193 -4.67 11.55 1.83
CA ASP A 193 -6.07 11.78 2.22
C ASP A 193 -6.96 10.56 1.99
N ALA A 194 -6.84 9.90 0.84
CA ALA A 194 -7.58 8.67 0.55
C ALA A 194 -7.23 7.55 1.54
N LEU A 195 -5.94 7.37 1.87
CA LEU A 195 -5.50 6.36 2.82
C LEU A 195 -5.99 6.69 4.24
N ARG A 196 -5.98 7.95 4.62
CA ARG A 196 -6.51 8.42 5.91
C ARG A 196 -7.99 8.11 6.04
N ALA A 197 -8.79 8.50 5.04
CA ALA A 197 -10.23 8.22 5.03
C ALA A 197 -10.51 6.70 5.03
N ALA A 198 -9.72 5.92 4.27
CA ALA A 198 -9.83 4.47 4.25
C ALA A 198 -9.54 3.85 5.61
N CYS A 199 -8.45 4.25 6.24
CA CYS A 199 -8.05 3.78 7.57
C CYS A 199 -9.11 4.12 8.63
N GLU A 200 -9.69 5.31 8.58
CA GLU A 200 -10.74 5.73 9.50
C GLU A 200 -12.01 4.87 9.35
N ARG A 201 -12.54 4.74 8.12
CA ARG A 201 -13.71 3.89 7.86
C ARG A 201 -13.49 2.42 8.20
N GLN A 202 -12.27 1.92 8.04
CA GLN A 202 -11.91 0.54 8.32
C GLN A 202 -11.43 0.30 9.77
N GLY A 203 -11.46 1.33 10.62
CA GLY A 203 -11.17 1.22 12.05
C GLY A 203 -9.70 1.03 12.42
N PHE A 204 -8.76 1.43 11.56
CA PHE A 204 -7.31 1.29 11.82
C PHE A 204 -6.76 2.26 12.86
N PHE A 205 -7.50 3.33 13.17
CA PHE A 205 -7.10 4.31 14.19
C PHE A 205 -7.63 4.00 15.58
N THR A 206 -8.58 3.08 15.71
CA THR A 206 -9.10 2.64 17.01
C THR A 206 -8.02 1.81 17.71
N PRO A 207 -7.53 2.23 18.89
CA PRO A 207 -6.61 1.41 19.67
C PRO A 207 -7.26 0.07 20.01
N PRO A 208 -6.51 -1.04 20.06
CA PRO A 208 -7.06 -2.28 20.59
C PRO A 208 -7.59 -2.02 22.00
N ARG A 209 -8.84 -2.42 22.27
CA ARG A 209 -9.38 -2.41 23.64
C ARG A 209 -8.39 -3.20 24.50
N THR A 210 -7.82 -2.57 25.52
CA THR A 210 -7.22 -3.31 26.63
C THR A 210 -8.30 -4.24 27.14
N ALA A 211 -8.06 -5.55 27.08
CA ALA A 211 -8.97 -6.51 27.68
C ALA A 211 -9.21 -6.06 29.13
N ASP A 212 -10.48 -5.87 29.50
CA ASP A 212 -10.86 -5.67 30.90
C ASP A 212 -10.29 -6.85 31.68
N THR A 213 -9.26 -6.60 32.49
CA THR A 213 -8.92 -7.48 33.60
C THR A 213 -10.10 -7.43 34.56
N GLN A 214 -11.12 -8.25 34.28
CA GLN A 214 -12.03 -8.73 35.32
C GLN A 214 -11.22 -9.69 36.19
N GLU A 215 -10.56 -9.13 37.19
CA GLU A 215 -10.25 -9.86 38.42
C GLU A 215 -11.58 -10.35 38.99
N SER A 216 -11.80 -11.65 38.85
CA SER A 216 -12.76 -12.37 39.67
C SER A 216 -12.10 -12.62 41.02
N ASN A 217 -12.62 -11.95 42.05
CA ASN A 217 -12.51 -12.37 43.45
C ASN A 217 -13.91 -12.69 43.94
#